data_AF-A0A946S2Q1-F1
#
_entry.id   AF-A0A946S2Q1-F1
#
_cell.length_a   1.000
_cell.length_b   1.000
_cell.length_c   1.000
_cell.angle_alpha   90.00
_cell.angle_beta   90.00
_cell.angle_gamma   90.00
#
_symmetry.space_group_name_H-M   'P 1'
#
loop_
_entity.id
_entity.type
_entity.pdbx_description
1 polymer ?
#
loop_
_entity_poly.entity_id
_entity_poly.type
_entity_poly.pdbx_seq_one_letter_code
_entity_poly.pdbx_strand_id
1 'polypeptide(L)'
;MIKLPSDIQIEEVPLDVRYRGVLKGLLRRIKGLYEAIYTRYGEDGLDLIREVSLEYGSEIASSVRKDDQPWDINRVGLFLVKVFNNMRSEGEVKEFTDNRVTIMVPECPYPFEHAEICAAHTSMERALVKGLNPELEYVIERCIPRGDCECHHVLTLGKTIPKTID
;
A
#
# COMPACT_ATOMS: atom_id res chain seq x y z
N MET A 1 -1.85 19.80 -22.62
CA MET A 1 -0.57 20.53 -22.47
C MET A 1 -0.85 22.01 -22.53
N ILE A 2 -0.23 22.79 -21.63
CA ILE A 2 -0.32 24.25 -21.67
C ILE A 2 0.47 24.73 -22.89
N LYS A 3 -0.16 25.49 -23.79
CA LYS A 3 0.51 26.04 -24.96
C LYS A 3 1.38 27.21 -24.53
N LEU A 4 2.64 27.20 -24.94
CA LEU A 4 3.55 28.32 -24.73
C LEU A 4 3.52 29.26 -25.95
N PRO A 5 3.80 30.56 -25.76
CA PRO A 5 4.22 31.44 -26.84
C PRO A 5 5.34 30.80 -27.67
N SER A 6 5.37 31.04 -28.97
CA SER A 6 6.28 30.38 -29.92
C SER A 6 7.77 30.68 -29.66
N ASP A 7 8.05 31.75 -28.94
CA ASP A 7 9.38 32.22 -28.54
C ASP A 7 9.88 31.62 -27.21
N ILE A 8 9.01 30.94 -26.45
CA ILE A 8 9.38 30.32 -25.17
C ILE A 8 9.62 28.82 -25.39
N GLN A 9 10.86 28.39 -25.15
CA GLN A 9 11.24 26.97 -25.09
C GLN A 9 11.44 26.56 -23.63
N ILE A 10 10.87 25.42 -23.25
CA ILE A 10 11.15 24.76 -21.98
C ILE A 10 11.82 23.42 -22.26
N GLU A 11 12.74 23.03 -21.39
CA GLU A 11 13.32 21.69 -21.44
C GLU A 11 12.22 20.65 -21.15
N GLU A 12 12.08 19.67 -22.03
CA GLU A 12 11.15 18.57 -21.80
C GLU A 12 11.75 17.61 -20.78
N VAL A 13 11.10 17.49 -19.63
CA VAL A 13 11.45 16.48 -18.63
C VAL A 13 11.00 15.10 -19.13
N PRO A 14 11.90 14.08 -19.18
CA PRO A 14 11.54 12.73 -19.58
C PRO A 14 10.34 12.16 -18.81
N LEU A 15 9.53 11.33 -19.47
CA LEU A 15 8.28 10.83 -18.89
C LEU A 15 8.50 10.05 -17.58
N ASP A 16 9.55 9.23 -17.52
CA ASP A 16 9.89 8.44 -16.34
C ASP A 16 10.32 9.34 -15.16
N VAL A 17 11.08 10.40 -15.44
CA VAL A 17 11.48 11.40 -14.44
C VAL A 17 10.26 12.16 -13.92
N ARG A 18 9.37 12.62 -14.82
CA ARG A 18 8.09 13.26 -14.45
C ARG A 18 7.25 12.34 -13.58
N TYR A 19 7.07 11.08 -14.01
CA TYR A 19 6.28 10.09 -13.29
C TYR A 19 6.82 9.85 -11.89
N ARG A 20 8.13 9.65 -11.73
CA ARG A 20 8.77 9.46 -10.41
C ARG A 20 8.54 10.66 -9.49
N GLY A 21 8.74 11.87 -10.01
CA GLY A 21 8.52 13.09 -9.24
C GLY A 21 7.07 13.27 -8.79
N VAL A 22 6.12 13.06 -9.71
CA VAL A 22 4.68 13.19 -9.44
C VAL A 22 4.22 12.12 -8.44
N LEU A 23 4.62 10.86 -8.63
CA LEU A 23 4.26 9.77 -7.73
C LEU A 23 4.78 10.04 -6.31
N LYS A 24 6.07 10.37 -6.17
CA LYS A 24 6.67 10.70 -4.86
C LYS A 24 5.97 11.89 -4.20
N GLY A 25 5.63 12.92 -4.98
CA GLY A 25 4.87 14.08 -4.51
C GLY A 25 3.46 13.71 -4.03
N LEU A 26 2.76 12.84 -4.76
CA LEU A 26 1.43 12.35 -4.40
C LEU A 26 1.45 11.55 -3.10
N LEU A 27 2.38 10.61 -2.94
CA LEU A 27 2.50 9.77 -1.75
C LEU A 27 2.81 10.60 -0.50
N ARG A 28 3.72 11.59 -0.62
CA ARG A 28 4.00 12.57 0.45
C ARG A 28 2.81 13.45 0.79
N ARG A 29 2.01 13.84 -0.21
CA ARG A 29 0.78 14.60 0.03
C ARG A 29 -0.25 13.76 0.77
N ILE A 30 -0.41 12.48 0.43
CA ILE A 30 -1.30 11.56 1.14
C ILE A 30 -0.86 11.42 2.60
N LYS A 31 0.44 11.23 2.85
CA LYS A 31 1.02 11.28 4.21
C LYS A 31 0.57 12.54 4.97
N GLY A 32 0.85 13.73 4.42
CA GLY A 32 0.51 14.99 5.08
C GLY A 32 -0.97 15.19 5.32
N LEU A 33 -1.84 14.68 4.44
CA LEU A 33 -3.30 14.71 4.64
C LEU A 33 -3.71 13.80 5.80
N TYR A 34 -3.20 12.58 5.85
CA TYR A 34 -3.52 11.62 6.92
C TYR A 34 -3.03 12.13 8.28
N GLU A 35 -1.82 12.67 8.35
CA GLU A 35 -1.29 13.25 9.58
C GLU A 35 -2.08 14.47 10.04
N ALA A 36 -2.51 15.33 9.11
CA ALA A 36 -3.37 16.47 9.44
C ALA A 36 -4.75 16.02 9.96
N ILE A 37 -5.34 14.99 9.35
CA ILE A 37 -6.60 14.39 9.81
C ILE A 37 -6.42 13.81 11.22
N TYR A 38 -5.40 12.98 11.43
CA TYR A 38 -5.14 12.38 12.73
C TYR A 38 -4.84 13.43 13.80
N THR A 39 -4.00 14.41 13.51
CA THR A 39 -3.67 15.51 14.45
C THR A 39 -4.90 16.29 14.87
N ARG A 40 -5.86 16.48 13.96
CA ARG A 40 -7.06 17.30 14.22
C ARG A 40 -8.20 16.51 14.87
N TYR A 41 -8.34 15.23 14.55
CA TYR A 41 -9.53 14.44 14.89
C TYR A 41 -9.23 13.20 15.74
N GLY A 42 -7.96 12.87 16.00
CA GLY A 42 -7.58 11.71 16.78
C GLY A 42 -8.14 10.42 16.17
N GLU A 43 -8.79 9.60 17.00
CA GLU A 43 -9.28 8.29 16.57
C GLU A 43 -10.40 8.36 15.52
N ASP A 44 -11.30 9.35 15.59
CA ASP A 44 -12.31 9.58 14.53
C ASP A 44 -11.63 9.82 13.17
N GLY A 45 -10.45 10.45 13.19
CA GLY A 45 -9.63 10.65 12.00
C GLY A 45 -9.03 9.35 11.46
N LEU A 46 -8.61 8.43 12.34
CA LEU A 46 -8.12 7.12 11.94
C LEU A 46 -9.25 6.23 11.41
N ASP A 47 -10.45 6.30 12.00
CA ASP A 47 -11.64 5.62 11.48
C ASP A 47 -11.96 6.05 10.06
N LEU A 48 -11.93 7.36 9.77
CA LEU A 48 -12.11 7.88 8.41
C LEU A 48 -11.02 7.35 7.46
N ILE A 49 -9.77 7.31 7.89
CA ILE A 49 -8.67 6.76 7.07
C ILE A 49 -8.90 5.27 6.79
N ARG A 50 -9.34 4.48 7.79
CA ARG A 50 -9.66 3.06 7.63
C ARG A 50 -10.78 2.85 6.63
N GLU A 51 -11.87 3.62 6.76
CA GLU A 51 -13.04 3.54 5.89
C GLU A 51 -12.68 3.80 4.42
N VAL A 52 -12.04 4.95 4.14
CA VAL A 52 -11.63 5.32 2.77
C VAL A 52 -10.62 4.32 2.20
N SER A 53 -9.70 3.84 3.03
CA SER A 53 -8.71 2.84 2.60
C SER A 53 -9.39 1.50 2.26
N LEU A 54 -10.34 1.06 3.08
CA LEU A 54 -11.10 -0.18 2.88
C LEU A 54 -11.95 -0.11 1.60
N GLU A 55 -12.65 1.01 1.37
CA GLU A 55 -13.43 1.24 0.17
C GLU A 55 -12.54 1.13 -1.08
N TYR A 56 -11.43 1.87 -1.10
CA TYR A 56 -10.51 1.87 -2.22
C TYR A 56 -9.88 0.48 -2.49
N GLY A 57 -9.49 -0.25 -1.43
CA GLY A 57 -9.00 -1.62 -1.57
C GLY A 57 -10.05 -2.57 -2.16
N SER A 58 -11.31 -2.41 -1.76
CA SER A 58 -12.45 -3.19 -2.27
C SER A 58 -12.76 -2.87 -3.73
N GLU A 59 -12.66 -1.60 -4.14
CA GLU A 59 -12.80 -1.18 -5.54
C GLU A 59 -11.72 -1.81 -6.42
N ILE A 60 -10.45 -1.81 -5.97
CA ILE A 60 -9.36 -2.44 -6.71
C ILE A 60 -9.66 -3.93 -6.87
N ALA A 61 -10.01 -4.64 -5.80
CA ALA A 61 -10.33 -6.07 -5.86
C ALA A 61 -11.46 -6.35 -6.87
N SER A 62 -12.53 -5.56 -6.81
CA SER A 62 -13.68 -5.68 -7.72
C SER A 62 -13.32 -5.41 -9.18
N SER A 63 -12.40 -4.47 -9.44
CA SER A 63 -11.97 -4.11 -10.79
C SER A 63 -11.10 -5.17 -11.47
N VAL A 64 -10.31 -5.94 -10.69
CA VAL A 64 -9.36 -6.92 -11.22
C VAL A 64 -9.89 -8.35 -11.19
N ARG A 65 -10.84 -8.64 -10.31
CA ARG A 65 -11.52 -9.94 -10.24
C ARG A 65 -12.53 -10.04 -11.38
N LYS A 66 -12.23 -10.92 -12.34
CA LYS A 66 -13.05 -11.11 -13.56
C LYS A 66 -14.06 -12.26 -13.44
N ASP A 67 -13.91 -13.07 -12.40
CA ASP A 67 -14.68 -14.29 -12.15
C ASP A 67 -14.95 -14.46 -10.65
N ASP A 68 -15.93 -15.28 -10.32
CA ASP A 68 -16.32 -15.54 -8.93
C ASP A 68 -15.36 -16.50 -8.21
N GLN A 69 -14.32 -17.00 -8.87
CA GLN A 69 -13.36 -17.91 -8.27
C GLN A 69 -12.32 -17.15 -7.42
N PRO A 70 -12.13 -17.51 -6.14
CA PRO A 70 -11.04 -16.96 -5.32
C PRO A 70 -9.68 -17.22 -5.97
N TRP A 71 -8.78 -16.25 -5.90
CA TRP A 71 -7.41 -16.42 -6.38
C TRP A 71 -6.59 -17.23 -5.38
N ASP A 72 -5.70 -18.09 -5.86
CA ASP A 72 -4.70 -18.72 -4.98
C ASP A 72 -3.72 -17.68 -4.40
N ILE A 73 -3.03 -18.05 -3.32
CA ILE A 73 -2.10 -17.14 -2.61
C ILE A 73 -0.98 -16.63 -3.51
N ASN A 74 -0.49 -17.46 -4.44
CA ASN A 74 0.61 -17.09 -5.32
C ASN A 74 0.16 -16.00 -6.30
N ARG A 75 -1.04 -16.12 -6.86
CA ARG A 75 -1.65 -15.12 -7.74
C ARG A 75 -1.91 -13.81 -6.99
N VAL A 76 -2.41 -13.87 -5.75
CA VAL A 76 -2.58 -12.67 -4.90
C VAL A 76 -1.23 -12.03 -4.57
N GLY A 77 -0.22 -12.84 -4.21
CA GLY A 77 1.14 -12.39 -3.92
C GLY A 77 1.78 -11.68 -5.12
N LEU A 78 1.70 -12.25 -6.32
CA LEU A 78 2.17 -11.62 -7.55
C LEU A 78 1.43 -10.31 -7.86
N PHE A 79 0.14 -10.24 -7.54
CA PHE A 79 -0.62 -9.00 -7.69
C PHE A 79 -0.13 -7.92 -6.72
N LEU A 80 0.14 -8.26 -5.46
CA LEU A 80 0.73 -7.32 -4.51
C LEU A 80 2.11 -6.84 -4.96
N VAL A 81 2.98 -7.74 -5.46
CA VAL A 81 4.27 -7.34 -6.05
C VAL A 81 4.07 -6.32 -7.17
N LYS A 82 3.06 -6.50 -8.03
CA LYS A 82 2.71 -5.52 -9.06
C LYS A 82 2.26 -4.19 -8.46
N VAL A 83 1.48 -4.19 -7.37
CA VAL A 83 1.08 -2.96 -6.66
C VAL A 83 2.30 -2.22 -6.12
N PHE A 84 3.22 -2.90 -5.42
CA PHE A 84 4.47 -2.30 -4.92
C PHE A 84 5.36 -1.76 -6.05
N ASN A 85 5.47 -2.49 -7.16
CA ASN A 85 6.21 -2.04 -8.34
C ASN A 85 5.59 -0.77 -8.97
N ASN A 86 4.26 -0.64 -8.95
CA ASN A 86 3.57 0.57 -9.41
C ASN A 86 3.77 1.75 -8.46
N MET A 87 3.96 1.49 -7.16
CA MET A 87 4.40 2.50 -6.18
C MET A 87 5.91 2.79 -6.27
N ARG A 88 6.64 2.06 -7.13
CA ARG A 88 8.10 2.10 -7.27
C ARG A 88 8.83 1.86 -5.94
N SER A 89 8.24 1.04 -5.08
CA SER A 89 8.95 0.55 -3.90
C SER A 89 10.11 -0.32 -4.33
N GLU A 90 11.29 -0.07 -3.76
CA GLU A 90 12.37 -1.05 -3.77
C GLU A 90 12.02 -2.14 -2.75
N GLY A 91 12.44 -3.39 -2.99
CA GLY A 91 12.06 -4.50 -2.12
C GLY A 91 12.48 -5.86 -2.64
N GLU A 92 12.18 -6.88 -1.85
CA GLU A 92 12.53 -8.28 -2.14
C GLU A 92 11.44 -9.22 -1.66
N VAL A 93 11.10 -10.23 -2.47
CA VAL A 93 10.24 -11.32 -2.02
C VAL A 93 11.10 -12.30 -1.21
N LYS A 94 10.88 -12.35 0.11
CA LYS A 94 11.64 -13.20 1.03
C LYS A 94 11.11 -14.62 1.10
N GLU A 95 9.80 -14.78 0.94
CA GLU A 95 9.10 -16.07 0.96
C GLU A 95 8.03 -16.08 -0.12
N PHE A 96 7.90 -17.20 -0.83
CA PHE A 96 6.86 -17.39 -1.83
C PHE A 96 6.47 -18.87 -1.88
N THR A 97 5.48 -19.23 -1.08
CA THR A 97 5.01 -20.61 -0.90
C THR A 97 3.50 -20.66 -0.96
N ASP A 98 2.94 -21.86 -1.06
CA ASP A 98 1.49 -22.08 -1.11
C ASP A 98 0.76 -21.72 0.20
N ASN A 99 1.49 -21.37 1.27
CA ASN A 99 0.91 -20.99 2.57
C ASN A 99 1.31 -19.60 3.05
N ARG A 100 2.39 -19.02 2.49
CA ARG A 100 2.96 -17.76 2.96
C ARG A 100 3.72 -17.05 1.84
N VAL A 101 3.44 -15.76 1.70
CA VAL A 101 4.20 -14.84 0.83
C VAL A 101 4.66 -13.66 1.68
N THR A 102 5.95 -13.34 1.64
CA THR A 102 6.55 -12.23 2.38
C THR A 102 7.24 -11.28 1.41
N ILE A 103 6.79 -10.03 1.34
CA ILE A 103 7.39 -8.96 0.56
C ILE A 103 8.06 -7.98 1.53
N MET A 104 9.38 -7.90 1.49
CA MET A 104 10.18 -6.95 2.27
C MET A 104 10.32 -5.64 1.49
N VAL A 105 10.13 -4.52 2.18
CA VAL A 105 10.33 -3.17 1.65
C VAL A 105 11.21 -2.38 2.63
N PRO A 106 12.40 -1.89 2.24
CA PRO A 106 13.33 -1.21 3.13
C PRO A 106 12.99 0.28 3.33
N GLU A 107 12.16 0.87 2.46
CA GLU A 107 11.71 2.26 2.56
C GLU A 107 10.21 2.36 2.30
N CYS A 108 9.46 2.95 3.23
CA CYS A 108 8.02 3.09 3.07
C CYS A 108 7.68 4.08 1.94
N PRO A 109 6.88 3.71 0.91
CA PRO A 109 6.48 4.63 -0.15
C PRO A 109 5.64 5.80 0.38
N TYR A 110 4.91 5.57 1.47
CA TYR A 110 4.24 6.59 2.27
C TYR A 110 5.04 6.78 3.56
N PRO A 111 5.94 7.77 3.66
CA PRO A 111 6.84 7.90 4.80
C PRO A 111 6.11 8.42 6.06
N PHE A 112 5.10 7.67 6.51
CA PHE A 112 4.30 7.90 7.71
C PHE A 112 5.19 7.86 8.95
N GLU A 113 4.95 8.77 9.88
CA GLU A 113 5.68 8.84 11.15
C GLU A 113 4.96 8.10 12.29
N HIS A 114 3.64 7.88 12.14
CA HIS A 114 2.79 7.25 13.15
C HIS A 114 2.37 5.85 12.73
N ALA A 115 2.59 4.87 13.61
CA ALA A 115 2.23 3.48 13.37
C ALA A 115 0.72 3.28 13.23
N GLU A 116 -0.09 4.08 13.92
CA GLU A 116 -1.55 4.05 13.91
C GLU A 116 -2.10 4.46 12.54
N ILE A 117 -1.50 5.48 11.91
CA ILE A 117 -1.84 5.91 10.55
C ILE A 117 -1.48 4.81 9.55
N CYS A 118 -0.29 4.22 9.68
CA CYS A 118 0.13 3.09 8.84
C CYS A 118 -0.84 1.91 8.97
N ALA A 119 -1.24 1.57 10.18
CA ALA A 119 -2.20 0.51 10.46
C ALA A 119 -3.59 0.82 9.90
N ALA A 120 -4.04 2.08 9.98
CA ALA A 120 -5.30 2.54 9.40
C ALA A 120 -5.27 2.40 7.87
N HIS A 121 -4.21 2.89 7.22
CA HIS A 121 -4.00 2.80 5.78
C HIS A 121 -3.95 1.34 5.28
N THR A 122 -3.35 0.45 6.07
CA THR A 122 -3.24 -0.99 5.79
C THR A 122 -4.61 -1.68 5.60
N SER A 123 -5.70 -1.04 5.99
CA SER A 123 -7.07 -1.49 5.66
C SER A 123 -7.29 -1.63 4.15
N MET A 124 -6.58 -0.85 3.32
CA MET A 124 -6.60 -0.96 1.86
C MET A 124 -6.09 -2.33 1.40
N GLU A 125 -4.88 -2.72 1.77
CA GLU A 125 -4.32 -4.01 1.36
C GLU A 125 -5.10 -5.18 1.94
N ARG A 126 -5.59 -5.06 3.18
CA ARG A 126 -6.46 -6.07 3.79
C ARG A 126 -7.74 -6.27 2.99
N ALA A 127 -8.43 -5.18 2.64
CA ALA A 127 -9.66 -5.22 1.86
C ALA A 127 -9.39 -5.78 0.45
N LEU A 128 -8.31 -5.34 -0.19
CA LEU A 128 -7.87 -5.87 -1.48
C LEU A 128 -7.67 -7.39 -1.43
N VAL A 129 -6.86 -7.87 -0.48
CA VAL A 129 -6.54 -9.29 -0.32
C VAL A 129 -7.80 -10.10 -0.04
N LYS A 130 -8.66 -9.64 0.88
CA LYS A 130 -9.94 -10.29 1.19
C LYS A 130 -10.89 -10.33 0.00
N GLY A 131 -10.92 -9.28 -0.83
CA GLY A 131 -11.75 -9.24 -2.03
C GLY A 131 -11.28 -10.22 -3.12
N LEU A 132 -9.98 -10.51 -3.18
CA LEU A 132 -9.40 -11.49 -4.11
C LEU A 132 -9.51 -12.93 -3.60
N ASN A 133 -9.35 -13.13 -2.29
CA ASN A 133 -9.60 -14.40 -1.64
C ASN A 133 -9.96 -14.18 -0.15
N PRO A 134 -11.19 -14.56 0.28
CA PRO A 134 -11.65 -14.33 1.66
C PRO A 134 -10.88 -15.15 2.71
N GLU A 135 -10.20 -16.23 2.31
CA GLU A 135 -9.43 -17.10 3.20
C GLU A 135 -8.01 -16.57 3.47
N LEU A 136 -7.53 -15.59 2.69
CA LEU A 136 -6.22 -14.99 2.91
C LEU A 136 -6.26 -13.89 3.96
N GLU A 137 -5.19 -13.79 4.74
CA GLU A 137 -4.94 -12.70 5.67
C GLU A 137 -3.74 -11.88 5.20
N TYR A 138 -3.78 -10.57 5.45
CA TYR A 138 -2.69 -9.66 5.18
C TYR A 138 -2.29 -8.88 6.43
N VAL A 139 -1.00 -8.94 6.77
CA VAL A 139 -0.43 -8.23 7.90
C VAL A 139 0.92 -7.61 7.53
N ILE A 140 1.30 -6.58 8.28
CA ILE A 140 2.66 -6.04 8.27
C ILE A 140 3.33 -6.54 9.55
N GLU A 141 4.17 -7.58 9.46
CA GLU A 141 4.82 -8.21 10.63
C GLU A 141 5.91 -7.30 11.22
N ARG A 142 6.75 -6.73 10.35
CA ARG A 142 7.75 -5.71 10.68
C ARG A 142 7.37 -4.40 10.02
N CYS A 143 7.49 -3.27 10.70
CA CYS A 143 6.93 -2.00 10.26
C CYS A 143 7.85 -0.82 10.64
N ILE A 144 8.30 -0.06 9.64
CA ILE A 144 9.18 1.10 9.83
C ILE A 144 8.58 2.13 10.81
N PRO A 145 7.31 2.56 10.67
CA PRO A 145 6.64 3.40 11.67
C PRO A 145 6.60 2.85 13.11
N ARG A 146 6.78 1.53 13.31
CA ARG A 146 6.90 0.91 14.66
C ARG A 146 8.35 0.84 15.16
N GLY A 147 9.32 1.30 14.36
CA GLY A 147 10.74 1.31 14.70
C GLY A 147 11.58 0.20 14.06
N ASP A 148 11.00 -0.65 13.20
CA ASP A 148 11.80 -1.61 12.42
C ASP A 148 12.63 -0.91 11.33
N CYS A 149 13.71 -1.55 10.88
CA CYS A 149 14.51 -1.04 9.75
C CYS A 149 13.86 -1.26 8.38
N GLU A 150 12.83 -2.10 8.30
CA GLU A 150 12.17 -2.50 7.06
C GLU A 150 10.74 -2.97 7.35
N CYS A 151 9.87 -2.90 6.34
CA CYS A 151 8.53 -3.44 6.39
C CYS A 151 8.48 -4.86 5.82
N HIS A 152 7.76 -5.76 6.48
CA HIS A 152 7.49 -7.12 5.98
C HIS A 152 5.98 -7.29 5.77
N HIS A 153 5.56 -7.24 4.51
CA HIS A 153 4.17 -7.40 4.09
C HIS A 153 3.90 -8.88 3.84
N VAL A 154 3.03 -9.48 4.65
CA VAL A 154 2.86 -10.92 4.73
C VAL A 154 1.43 -11.32 4.38
N LEU A 155 1.31 -12.27 3.46
CA LEU A 155 0.09 -13.01 3.15
C LEU A 155 0.16 -14.40 3.77
N THR A 156 -0.95 -14.86 4.34
CA THR A 156 -1.10 -16.23 4.89
C THR A 156 -2.49 -16.78 4.63
N LEU A 157 -2.64 -18.11 4.54
CA LEU A 157 -3.94 -18.79 4.55
C LEU A 157 -4.47 -18.92 5.98
N GLY A 158 -5.65 -18.37 6.25
CA GLY A 158 -6.34 -18.48 7.54
C GLY A 158 -5.66 -17.74 8.70
N LYS A 159 -6.35 -17.65 9.84
CA LYS A 159 -5.94 -16.86 11.01
C LYS A 159 -4.62 -17.34 11.62
N THR A 160 -3.49 -16.80 11.16
CA THR A 160 -2.34 -16.63 12.04
C THR A 160 -2.71 -15.55 13.05
N ILE A 161 -3.20 -15.95 14.23
CA ILE A 161 -3.34 -15.03 15.38
C ILE A 161 -1.92 -14.50 15.63
N PRO A 162 -1.64 -13.21 15.41
CA PRO A 162 -0.37 -12.66 15.85
C PRO A 162 -0.35 -12.81 17.36
N LYS A 163 0.70 -13.42 17.93
CA LYS A 163 0.97 -13.28 19.35
C LYS A 163 1.10 -11.77 19.61
N THR A 164 0.09 -11.18 20.23
CA THR A 164 0.22 -9.89 20.89
C THR A 164 1.36 -10.04 21.88
N ILE A 165 2.44 -9.29 21.65
CA ILE A 165 3.42 -9.02 22.69
C ILE A 165 2.75 -7.94 23.55
N ASP A 166 2.49 -8.29 24.81
CA ASP A 166 2.04 -7.37 25.85
C ASP A 166 3.00 -6.18 26.03
#